data_AF-A0A9P4X0P8-F1
#
_entry.id   AF-A0A9P4X0P8-F1
#
_cell.length_a   1.000
_cell.length_b   1.000
_cell.length_c   1.000
_cell.angle_alpha   90.00
_cell.angle_beta   90.00
_cell.angle_gamma   90.00
#
_symmetry.space_group_name_H-M   'P 1'
#
loop_
_entity.id
_entity.type
_entity.pdbx_description
1 polymer ?
#
loop_
_entity_poly.entity_id
_entity_poly.type
_entity_poly.pdbx_seq_one_letter_code
_entity_poly.pdbx_strand_id
1 'polypeptide(L)'
;MKKAEASVKIEDAQIRLDSIPRSSTIAQFIKSGQAAFGSIDPQILQGCNETSGGMQKWMLDRVHEQLAAASDLYHDDILILRSLLKLEYSADTTGYQHLRSELSRLMISNLTYAAAFTKSVSDASLNEVPRRFKDEVLRDVARDLGDICIDMRNYETIEGQVAVHLRNKDGESPKPCPLEKLSAAQLGDFTKQFYGSGLYKPVESMLANLRSAMDQALTMDLHTLYVPFLQELIGLMLMYGIPLTNAIYSAFFESVLLNYLQRFVGQEPAQRSSAEHDLWAPRAAAARGRLEAFDHSYFREILGEHFTTST
;
A
#
# COMPACT_ATOMS: atom_id res chain seq x y z
N MET A 1 24.13 -21.14 -62.56
CA MET A 1 24.34 -20.18 -61.45
C MET A 1 23.24 -20.40 -60.42
N LYS A 2 23.62 -20.89 -59.24
CA LYS A 2 22.72 -21.13 -58.10
C LYS A 2 22.39 -19.80 -57.43
N LYS A 3 21.11 -19.53 -57.14
CA LYS A 3 20.71 -18.51 -56.18
C LYS A 3 19.84 -19.20 -55.12
N ALA A 4 20.35 -19.19 -53.89
CA ALA A 4 19.82 -19.92 -52.75
C ALA A 4 18.58 -19.21 -52.19
N GLU A 5 17.51 -19.98 -51.99
CA GLU A 5 16.41 -19.63 -51.09
C GLU A 5 16.86 -19.91 -49.66
N ALA A 6 17.00 -18.85 -48.86
CA ALA A 6 17.16 -18.95 -47.42
C ALA A 6 15.81 -18.69 -46.77
N SER A 7 15.19 -19.78 -46.33
CA SER A 7 14.03 -19.83 -45.45
C SER A 7 14.39 -19.20 -44.10
N VAL A 8 13.70 -18.13 -43.72
CA VAL A 8 13.74 -17.59 -42.36
C VAL A 8 12.39 -17.91 -41.71
N LYS A 9 12.38 -19.03 -40.99
CA LYS A 9 11.38 -19.32 -39.97
C LYS A 9 11.50 -18.27 -38.88
N ILE A 10 10.46 -17.48 -38.70
CA ILE A 10 10.26 -16.65 -37.49
C ILE A 10 9.49 -17.54 -36.50
N GLU A 11 10.21 -18.49 -35.92
CA GLU A 11 9.94 -19.02 -34.58
C GLU A 11 10.92 -18.31 -33.65
N ASP A 12 10.52 -18.08 -32.40
CA ASP A 12 11.27 -17.44 -31.29
C ASP A 12 11.00 -15.95 -31.04
N ALA A 13 9.86 -15.68 -30.40
CA ALA A 13 9.79 -14.84 -29.19
C ALA A 13 8.43 -14.97 -28.47
N GLN A 14 7.78 -16.14 -28.54
CA GLN A 14 6.77 -16.50 -27.55
C GLN A 14 7.55 -17.07 -26.36
N ILE A 15 8.16 -16.19 -25.57
CA ILE A 15 8.68 -16.57 -24.26
C ILE A 15 7.49 -17.11 -23.48
N ARG A 16 7.47 -18.42 -23.38
CA ARG A 16 6.71 -19.20 -22.42
C ARG A 16 6.91 -18.55 -21.05
N LEU A 17 5.93 -17.75 -20.66
CA LEU A 17 5.57 -17.53 -19.26
C LEU A 17 4.98 -18.85 -18.74
N ASP A 18 5.78 -19.91 -18.78
CA ASP A 18 5.48 -21.18 -18.13
C ASP A 18 5.61 -20.94 -16.63
N SER A 19 4.45 -20.84 -15.99
CA SER A 19 4.18 -21.26 -14.62
C SER A 19 5.25 -20.93 -13.58
N ILE A 20 5.40 -19.63 -13.26
CA ILE A 20 5.62 -19.31 -11.85
C ILE A 20 4.31 -19.72 -11.16
N PRO A 21 4.29 -20.70 -10.24
CA PRO A 21 3.09 -21.02 -9.50
C PRO A 21 2.70 -19.74 -8.77
N ARG A 22 1.56 -19.15 -9.15
CA ARG A 22 0.98 -18.00 -8.45
C ARG A 22 0.90 -18.42 -6.98
N SER A 23 1.78 -17.82 -6.20
CA SER A 23 2.21 -18.28 -4.89
C SER A 23 1.03 -18.61 -3.99
N SER A 24 1.11 -19.78 -3.37
CA SER A 24 0.20 -20.19 -2.31
C SER A 24 0.20 -19.11 -1.22
N THR A 25 -0.86 -18.32 -1.14
CA THR A 25 -1.06 -17.36 -0.04
C THR A 25 -1.03 -18.05 1.32
N ILE A 26 -0.73 -17.31 2.39
CA ILE A 26 -0.77 -17.82 3.76
C ILE A 26 -2.16 -18.40 4.04
N ALA A 27 -3.21 -17.77 3.49
CA ALA A 27 -4.57 -18.27 3.51
C ALA A 27 -4.77 -19.63 2.85
N GLN A 28 -4.15 -19.89 1.69
CA GLN A 28 -4.21 -21.20 1.03
C GLN A 28 -3.42 -22.24 1.81
N PHE A 29 -2.28 -21.87 2.40
CA PHE A 29 -1.52 -22.75 3.27
C PHE A 29 -2.33 -23.13 4.52
N ILE A 30 -2.95 -22.16 5.20
CA ILE A 30 -3.77 -22.44 6.38
C ILE A 30 -4.99 -23.29 6.01
N LYS A 31 -5.67 -23.01 4.89
CA LYS A 31 -6.79 -23.84 4.41
C LYS A 31 -6.37 -25.27 4.07
N SER A 32 -5.22 -25.46 3.45
CA SER A 32 -4.70 -26.81 3.12
C SER A 32 -4.17 -27.53 4.37
N GLY A 33 -3.59 -26.81 5.33
CA GLY A 33 -3.29 -27.33 6.65
C GLY A 33 -4.54 -27.75 7.43
N GLN A 34 -5.59 -26.93 7.44
CA GLN A 34 -6.89 -27.27 8.03
C GLN A 34 -7.55 -28.49 7.34
N ALA A 35 -7.38 -28.65 6.04
CA ALA A 35 -7.87 -29.83 5.32
C ALA A 35 -7.05 -31.09 5.64
N ALA A 36 -5.73 -30.96 5.84
CA ALA A 36 -4.83 -32.08 6.13
C ALA A 36 -4.83 -32.52 7.60
N PHE A 37 -5.09 -31.60 8.53
CA PHE A 37 -5.01 -31.84 9.98
C PHE A 37 -6.36 -31.75 10.71
N GLY A 38 -7.48 -31.71 9.96
CA GLY A 38 -8.83 -31.56 10.49
C GLY A 38 -9.21 -30.10 10.72
N SER A 39 -10.51 -29.78 10.60
CA SER A 39 -11.03 -28.41 10.63
C SER A 39 -10.72 -27.72 11.97
N ILE A 40 -9.60 -27.03 12.04
CA ILE A 40 -9.30 -26.11 13.13
C ILE A 40 -10.01 -24.81 12.78
N ASP A 41 -11.21 -24.63 13.34
CA ASP A 41 -11.85 -23.32 13.39
C ASP A 41 -10.82 -22.30 13.95
N PRO A 42 -10.56 -21.17 13.30
CA PRO A 42 -9.68 -20.14 13.86
C PRO A 42 -10.11 -19.67 15.27
N GLN A 43 -11.36 -19.90 15.69
CA GLN A 43 -11.80 -19.71 17.07
C GLN A 43 -11.27 -20.79 18.04
N ILE A 44 -10.97 -22.02 17.57
CA ILE A 44 -10.38 -23.10 18.39
C ILE A 44 -8.93 -22.78 18.76
N LEU A 45 -8.20 -22.00 17.95
CA LEU A 45 -6.86 -21.51 18.32
C LEU A 45 -6.87 -20.62 19.58
N GLN A 46 -8.02 -20.04 19.96
CA GLN A 46 -8.15 -19.28 21.21
C GLN A 46 -8.42 -20.17 22.44
N GLY A 47 -8.76 -21.47 22.27
CA GLY A 47 -9.22 -22.36 23.34
C GLY A 47 -8.26 -23.48 23.75
N CYS A 48 -7.14 -23.68 23.06
CA CYS A 48 -6.21 -24.79 23.35
C CYS A 48 -5.17 -24.41 24.42
N ASN A 49 -5.45 -24.75 25.68
CA ASN A 49 -4.54 -24.57 26.82
C ASN A 49 -3.32 -25.53 26.81
N GLU A 50 -2.15 -24.93 27.10
CA GLU A 50 -0.90 -25.43 27.72
C GLU A 50 -0.15 -26.67 27.19
N THR A 51 -0.81 -27.70 26.63
CA THR A 51 -0.09 -28.79 25.91
C THR A 51 0.11 -28.52 24.42
N SER A 52 -0.40 -27.38 23.95
CA SER A 52 -0.51 -26.93 22.54
C SER A 52 0.67 -26.10 22.03
N GLY A 53 1.65 -25.75 22.88
CA GLY A 53 2.75 -24.86 22.51
C GLY A 53 3.57 -25.34 21.31
N GLY A 54 3.73 -26.65 21.14
CA GLY A 54 4.40 -27.23 19.97
C GLY A 54 3.67 -26.97 18.65
N MET A 55 2.33 -26.98 18.67
CA MET A 55 1.51 -26.75 17.47
C MET A 55 1.48 -25.27 17.08
N GLN A 56 1.42 -24.37 18.06
CA GLN A 56 1.50 -22.93 17.82
C GLN A 56 2.87 -22.54 17.25
N LYS A 57 3.96 -23.09 17.80
CA LYS A 57 5.31 -22.87 17.31
C LYS A 57 5.49 -23.32 15.86
N TRP A 58 5.15 -24.57 15.54
CA TRP A 58 5.26 -25.10 14.18
C TRP A 58 4.46 -24.28 13.15
N MET A 59 3.25 -23.85 13.51
CA MET A 59 2.42 -23.02 12.65
C MET A 59 3.07 -21.65 12.40
N LEU A 60 3.61 -21.01 13.44
CA LEU A 60 4.31 -19.74 13.34
C LEU A 60 5.59 -19.85 12.52
N ASP A 61 6.40 -20.90 12.72
CA ASP A 61 7.60 -21.17 11.91
C ASP A 61 7.24 -21.28 10.43
N ARG A 62 6.12 -21.94 10.12
CA ARG A 62 5.68 -22.11 8.73
C ARG A 62 5.12 -20.84 8.12
N VAL A 63 4.37 -20.04 8.88
CA VAL A 63 3.93 -18.70 8.45
C VAL A 63 5.13 -17.79 8.20
N HIS A 64 6.15 -17.86 9.06
CA HIS A 64 7.42 -17.16 8.88
C HIS A 64 8.09 -17.54 7.57
N GLU A 65 8.22 -18.84 7.25
CA GLU A 65 8.77 -19.29 5.96
C GLU A 65 7.96 -18.78 4.76
N GLN A 66 6.63 -18.77 4.84
CA GLN A 66 5.78 -18.25 3.76
C GLN A 66 5.96 -16.73 3.59
N LEU A 67 5.99 -15.98 4.70
CA LEU A 67 6.24 -14.54 4.65
C LEU A 67 7.65 -14.23 4.14
N ALA A 68 8.66 -15.04 4.48
CA ALA A 68 10.01 -14.86 3.98
C ALA A 68 10.08 -14.99 2.45
N ALA A 69 9.27 -15.87 1.87
CA ALA A 69 9.16 -16.05 0.42
C ALA A 69 8.18 -15.07 -0.27
N ALA A 70 7.33 -14.38 0.49
CA ALA A 70 6.29 -13.52 -0.07
C ALA A 70 6.84 -12.21 -0.65
N SER A 71 6.37 -11.84 -1.84
CA SER A 71 6.56 -10.51 -2.43
C SER A 71 5.38 -9.58 -2.15
N ASP A 72 4.20 -10.15 -1.91
CA ASP A 72 2.95 -9.44 -1.81
C ASP A 72 2.14 -9.90 -0.58
N LEU A 73 1.28 -9.02 -0.08
CA LEU A 73 0.27 -9.35 0.92
C LEU A 73 -1.13 -9.26 0.33
N TYR A 74 -1.97 -10.23 0.68
CA TYR A 74 -3.37 -10.29 0.32
C TYR A 74 -4.26 -9.92 1.51
N HIS A 75 -5.53 -9.61 1.25
CA HIS A 75 -6.47 -9.25 2.31
C HIS A 75 -6.61 -10.35 3.37
N ASP A 76 -6.75 -11.61 2.93
CA ASP A 76 -6.86 -12.76 3.83
C ASP A 76 -5.59 -12.97 4.66
N ASP A 77 -4.41 -12.69 4.10
CA ASP A 77 -3.14 -12.79 4.84
C ASP A 77 -3.12 -11.80 6.00
N ILE A 78 -3.59 -10.56 5.81
CA ILE A 78 -3.66 -9.56 6.89
C ILE A 78 -4.56 -10.05 8.04
N LEU A 79 -5.72 -10.63 7.72
CA LEU A 79 -6.66 -11.13 8.74
C LEU A 79 -6.07 -12.31 9.53
N ILE A 80 -5.35 -13.19 8.84
CA ILE A 80 -4.61 -14.29 9.45
C ILE A 80 -3.52 -13.74 10.36
N LEU A 81 -2.65 -12.87 9.84
CA LEU A 81 -1.52 -12.32 10.56
C LEU A 81 -1.98 -11.60 11.84
N ARG A 82 -3.08 -10.84 11.75
CA ARG A 82 -3.71 -10.18 12.90
C ARG A 82 -4.06 -11.18 14.02
N SER A 83 -4.59 -12.34 13.66
CA SER A 83 -4.98 -13.39 14.61
C SER A 83 -3.76 -14.05 15.28
N LEU A 84 -2.62 -14.07 14.58
CA LEU A 84 -1.37 -14.69 15.04
C LEU A 84 -0.56 -13.80 16.00
N LEU A 85 -0.78 -12.49 16.01
CA LEU A 85 0.05 -11.53 16.76
C LEU A 85 0.09 -11.83 18.26
N LYS A 86 -1.03 -12.29 18.84
CA LYS A 86 -1.17 -12.57 20.27
C LYS A 86 -0.73 -13.97 20.70
N LEU A 87 -0.41 -14.86 19.77
CA LEU A 87 -0.01 -16.22 20.11
C LEU A 87 1.34 -16.20 20.83
N GLU A 88 1.50 -17.02 21.86
CA GLU A 88 2.79 -17.21 22.51
C GLU A 88 3.64 -18.14 21.63
N TYR A 89 4.83 -17.68 21.25
CA TYR A 89 5.80 -18.48 20.51
C TYR A 89 6.82 -19.13 21.44
N SER A 90 7.24 -18.39 22.47
CA SER A 90 8.08 -18.85 23.57
C SER A 90 7.68 -18.10 24.86
N ALA A 91 8.28 -18.46 26.00
CA ALA A 91 8.03 -17.80 27.28
C ALA A 91 8.21 -16.26 27.22
N ASP A 92 9.10 -15.78 26.34
CA ASP A 92 9.47 -14.38 26.22
C ASP A 92 9.19 -13.81 24.81
N THR A 93 8.54 -14.57 23.93
CA THR A 93 8.36 -14.17 22.53
C THR A 93 6.93 -14.39 22.06
N THR A 94 6.33 -13.35 21.50
CA THR A 94 5.00 -13.42 20.89
C THR A 94 5.09 -13.75 19.39
N GLY A 95 3.98 -14.17 18.80
CA GLY A 95 3.85 -14.38 17.37
C GLY A 95 4.20 -13.12 16.59
N TYR A 96 3.83 -11.93 17.08
CA TYR A 96 4.26 -10.67 16.47
C TYR A 96 5.79 -10.53 16.45
N GLN A 97 6.44 -10.71 17.60
CA GLN A 97 7.89 -10.57 17.71
C GLN A 97 8.63 -11.59 16.84
N HIS A 98 8.10 -12.81 16.73
CA HIS A 98 8.64 -13.84 15.86
C HIS A 98 8.50 -13.50 14.37
N LEU A 99 7.35 -12.94 13.96
CA LEU A 99 7.09 -12.58 12.54
C LEU A 99 7.57 -11.17 12.17
N ARG A 100 8.15 -10.44 13.12
CA ARG A 100 8.41 -9.00 13.03
C ARG A 100 9.30 -8.64 11.84
N SER A 101 10.41 -9.33 11.64
CA SER A 101 11.35 -9.05 10.53
C SER A 101 10.64 -9.10 9.18
N GLU A 102 9.82 -10.12 8.99
CA GLU A 102 9.21 -10.42 7.71
C GLU A 102 8.02 -9.50 7.44
N LEU A 103 7.26 -9.18 8.48
CA LEU A 103 6.24 -8.13 8.42
C LEU A 103 6.87 -6.78 8.10
N SER A 104 7.97 -6.42 8.78
CA SER A 104 8.65 -5.14 8.56
C SER A 104 9.16 -5.04 7.12
N ARG A 105 9.81 -6.10 6.61
CA ARG A 105 10.25 -6.17 5.21
C ARG A 105 9.09 -5.94 4.23
N LEU A 106 7.95 -6.58 4.44
CA LEU A 106 6.77 -6.41 3.58
C LEU A 106 6.18 -5.00 3.69
N MET A 107 6.07 -4.46 4.89
CA MET A 107 5.57 -3.09 5.11
C MET A 107 6.50 -2.03 4.51
N ILE A 108 7.81 -2.19 4.61
CA ILE A 108 8.82 -1.33 3.98
C ILE A 108 8.71 -1.42 2.45
N SER A 109 8.45 -2.60 1.90
CA SER A 109 8.34 -2.74 0.45
C SER A 109 7.12 -2.03 -0.14
N ASN A 110 6.07 -1.76 0.65
CA ASN A 110 4.82 -1.23 0.11
C ASN A 110 3.95 -0.51 1.17
N LEU A 111 3.74 0.80 0.98
CA LEU A 111 2.89 1.64 1.83
C LEU A 111 1.44 1.15 1.94
N THR A 112 0.90 0.52 0.90
CA THR A 112 -0.44 -0.10 0.95
C THR A 112 -0.48 -1.19 2.03
N TYR A 113 0.59 -1.99 2.16
CA TYR A 113 0.66 -3.07 3.15
C TYR A 113 0.78 -2.50 4.55
N ALA A 114 1.66 -1.52 4.74
CA ALA A 114 1.81 -0.84 6.03
C ALA A 114 0.49 -0.21 6.49
N ALA A 115 -0.20 0.52 5.62
CA ALA A 115 -1.47 1.15 5.93
C ALA A 115 -2.58 0.13 6.21
N ALA A 116 -2.74 -0.89 5.35
CA ALA A 116 -3.78 -1.92 5.52
C ALA A 116 -3.56 -2.75 6.79
N PHE A 117 -2.31 -3.16 7.07
CA PHE A 117 -1.98 -3.95 8.25
C PHE A 117 -2.18 -3.13 9.53
N THR A 118 -1.67 -1.90 9.58
CA THR A 118 -1.81 -1.02 10.75
C THR A 118 -3.28 -0.69 11.02
N LYS A 119 -4.09 -0.44 9.98
CA LYS A 119 -5.53 -0.26 10.11
C LYS A 119 -6.20 -1.52 10.67
N SER A 120 -5.91 -2.69 10.11
CA SER A 120 -6.48 -3.97 10.58
C SER A 120 -6.16 -4.26 12.05
N VAL A 121 -4.93 -3.98 12.49
CA VAL A 121 -4.51 -4.10 13.89
C VAL A 121 -5.22 -3.08 14.79
N SER A 122 -5.34 -1.84 14.31
CA SER A 122 -5.98 -0.75 15.05
C SER A 122 -7.48 -0.99 15.25
N ASP A 123 -8.17 -1.50 14.23
CA ASP A 123 -9.60 -1.77 14.23
C ASP A 123 -9.98 -3.05 15.01
N ALA A 124 -9.01 -3.93 15.28
CA ALA A 124 -9.25 -5.16 16.05
C ALA A 124 -9.77 -4.85 17.45
N SER A 125 -10.65 -5.69 18.00
CA SER A 125 -11.10 -5.51 19.38
C SER A 125 -9.94 -5.73 20.38
N LEU A 126 -10.04 -5.19 21.60
CA LEU A 126 -9.00 -5.40 22.63
C LEU A 126 -8.86 -6.88 23.06
N ASN A 127 -9.90 -7.69 22.85
CA ASN A 127 -9.88 -9.14 23.08
C ASN A 127 -9.10 -9.89 21.98
N GLU A 128 -9.06 -9.31 20.78
CA GLU A 128 -8.35 -9.85 19.64
C GLU A 128 -6.89 -9.40 19.65
N VAL A 129 -6.66 -8.08 19.72
CA VAL A 129 -5.32 -7.48 19.80
C VAL A 129 -5.28 -6.51 21.00
N PRO A 130 -4.62 -6.91 22.10
CA PRO A 130 -4.41 -6.04 23.25
C PRO A 130 -3.74 -4.71 22.88
N ARG A 131 -4.11 -3.63 23.58
CA ARG A 131 -3.60 -2.27 23.33
C ARG A 131 -2.07 -2.19 23.23
N ARG A 132 -1.36 -2.89 24.12
CA ARG A 132 0.12 -2.93 24.11
C ARG A 132 0.71 -3.34 22.76
N PHE A 133 0.06 -4.28 22.06
CA PHE A 133 0.52 -4.77 20.76
C PHE A 133 0.18 -3.80 19.65
N LYS A 134 -0.97 -3.11 19.72
CA LYS A 134 -1.28 -2.04 18.78
C LYS A 134 -0.21 -0.94 18.84
N ASP A 135 0.17 -0.55 20.06
CA ASP A 135 1.21 0.46 20.29
C ASP A 135 2.61 -0.03 19.88
N GLU A 136 2.89 -1.34 20.00
CA GLU A 136 4.13 -1.96 19.53
C GLU A 136 4.20 -1.98 17.99
N VAL A 137 3.15 -2.46 17.33
CA VAL A 137 3.03 -2.45 15.86
C VAL A 137 3.19 -1.04 15.33
N LEU A 138 2.49 -0.06 15.90
CA LEU A 138 2.59 1.33 15.44
C LEU A 138 3.99 1.90 15.60
N ARG A 139 4.68 1.61 16.72
CA ARG A 139 6.08 2.05 16.94
C ARG A 139 7.07 1.39 16.00
N ASP A 140 6.83 0.14 15.63
CA ASP A 140 7.69 -0.59 14.70
C ASP A 140 7.49 -0.09 13.28
N VAL A 141 6.24 0.09 12.84
CA VAL A 141 5.94 0.73 11.55
C VAL A 141 6.48 2.17 11.51
N ALA A 142 6.38 2.92 12.62
CA ALA A 142 6.93 4.27 12.72
C ALA A 142 8.45 4.32 12.54
N ARG A 143 9.17 3.32 13.05
CA ARG A 143 10.62 3.22 12.92
C ARG A 143 11.04 3.10 11.46
N ASP A 144 10.26 2.33 10.71
CA ASP A 144 10.56 1.97 9.34
C ASP A 144 9.86 2.88 8.32
N LEU A 145 9.02 3.81 8.78
CA LEU A 145 8.15 4.64 7.94
C LEU A 145 8.91 5.50 6.91
N GLY A 146 10.13 5.91 7.27
CA GLY A 146 11.02 6.65 6.38
C GLY A 146 11.57 5.83 5.21
N ASP A 147 11.59 4.51 5.34
CA ASP A 147 12.10 3.60 4.31
C ASP A 147 10.98 3.00 3.45
N ILE A 148 9.71 3.30 3.76
CA ILE A 148 8.56 2.70 3.07
C ILE A 148 8.48 3.17 1.62
N CYS A 149 8.49 2.21 0.71
CA CYS A 149 8.26 2.39 -0.72
C CYS A 149 6.77 2.44 -1.06
N ILE A 150 6.45 3.13 -2.15
CA ILE A 150 5.08 3.23 -2.66
C ILE A 150 4.79 2.07 -3.60
N ASP A 151 3.53 1.66 -3.59
CA ASP A 151 3.00 0.66 -4.49
C ASP A 151 3.14 1.07 -5.97
N MET A 152 4.13 0.49 -6.66
CA MET A 152 4.32 0.68 -8.10
C MET A 152 3.44 -0.24 -8.96
N ARG A 153 2.54 -1.02 -8.35
CA ARG A 153 1.59 -1.85 -9.12
C ARG A 153 0.65 -0.93 -9.91
N ASN A 154 0.47 -1.26 -11.19
CA ASN A 154 -0.38 -0.48 -12.08
C ASN A 154 -1.87 -0.70 -11.75
N TYR A 155 -2.68 0.34 -12.00
CA TYR A 155 -4.10 0.37 -11.64
C TYR A 155 -4.92 -0.69 -12.39
N GLU A 156 -4.65 -0.86 -13.69
CA GLU A 156 -5.35 -1.81 -14.57
C GLU A 156 -5.19 -3.26 -14.12
N THR A 157 -4.01 -3.64 -13.63
CA THR A 157 -3.74 -5.00 -13.14
C THR A 157 -4.46 -5.27 -11.83
N ILE A 158 -4.58 -4.27 -10.95
CA ILE A 158 -5.30 -4.41 -9.68
C ILE A 158 -6.80 -4.52 -9.93
N GLU A 159 -7.39 -3.59 -10.70
CA GLU A 159 -8.82 -3.65 -11.02
C GLU A 159 -9.20 -4.92 -11.77
N GLY A 160 -8.39 -5.33 -12.75
CA GLY A 160 -8.61 -6.58 -13.47
C GLY A 160 -8.60 -7.80 -12.53
N GLN A 161 -7.69 -7.84 -11.56
CA GLN A 161 -7.63 -8.92 -10.58
C GLN A 161 -8.81 -8.90 -9.61
N VAL A 162 -9.21 -7.72 -9.13
CA VAL A 162 -10.37 -7.56 -8.24
C VAL A 162 -11.67 -7.89 -8.96
N ALA A 163 -11.84 -7.43 -10.21
CA ALA A 163 -13.03 -7.69 -11.02
C ALA A 163 -13.21 -9.19 -11.33
N VAL A 164 -12.11 -9.90 -11.62
CA VAL A 164 -12.12 -11.37 -11.78
C VAL A 164 -12.53 -12.05 -10.48
N HIS A 165 -12.04 -11.59 -9.33
CA HIS A 165 -12.43 -12.15 -8.04
C HIS A 165 -13.93 -11.94 -7.75
N LEU A 166 -14.46 -10.74 -7.98
CA LEU A 166 -15.87 -10.43 -7.74
C LEU A 166 -16.82 -11.24 -8.64
N ARG A 167 -16.39 -11.58 -9.86
CA ARG A 167 -17.17 -12.44 -10.78
C ARG A 167 -17.16 -13.91 -10.39
N ASN A 168 -16.13 -14.39 -9.69
CA ASN A 168 -15.98 -15.80 -9.33
C ASN A 168 -16.67 -16.20 -8.01
N LYS A 169 -17.64 -15.40 -7.53
CA LYS A 169 -18.39 -15.71 -6.30
C LYS A 169 -19.37 -16.90 -6.41
N ASP A 170 -19.55 -17.48 -7.60
CA ASP A 170 -20.58 -18.50 -7.88
C ASP A 170 -20.12 -19.97 -7.76
N GLY A 171 -19.14 -20.29 -6.90
CA GLY A 171 -18.90 -21.68 -6.45
C GLY A 171 -17.49 -22.25 -6.62
N GLU A 172 -16.53 -21.48 -7.13
CA GLU A 172 -15.11 -21.82 -7.02
C GLU A 172 -14.53 -21.33 -5.69
N SER A 173 -13.58 -22.08 -5.13
CA SER A 173 -12.85 -21.68 -3.92
C SER A 173 -12.30 -20.25 -4.10
N PRO A 174 -12.54 -19.31 -3.16
CA PRO A 174 -12.19 -17.91 -3.35
C PRO A 174 -10.70 -17.77 -3.65
N LYS A 175 -10.40 -17.29 -4.85
CA LYS A 175 -9.06 -16.96 -5.29
C LYS A 175 -8.53 -15.81 -4.42
N PRO A 176 -7.24 -15.79 -4.03
CA PRO A 176 -6.69 -14.72 -3.23
C PRO A 176 -6.97 -13.34 -3.83
N CYS A 177 -7.54 -12.43 -3.02
CA CYS A 177 -7.85 -11.07 -3.45
C CYS A 177 -6.67 -10.15 -3.13
N PRO A 178 -6.00 -9.56 -4.12
CA PRO A 178 -4.91 -8.62 -3.88
C PRO A 178 -5.43 -7.44 -3.06
N LEU A 179 -4.56 -6.83 -2.27
CA LEU A 179 -4.92 -5.60 -1.57
C LEU A 179 -5.25 -4.49 -2.58
N GLU A 180 -6.39 -3.85 -2.36
CA GLU A 180 -6.78 -2.64 -3.07
C GLU A 180 -5.68 -1.59 -2.94
N LYS A 181 -5.49 -0.80 -4.01
CA LYS A 181 -4.50 0.27 -3.99
C LYS A 181 -4.86 1.29 -2.92
N LEU A 182 -3.84 1.78 -2.22
CA LEU A 182 -4.01 2.79 -1.20
C LEU A 182 -4.72 4.03 -1.75
N SER A 183 -5.84 4.39 -1.12
CA SER A 183 -6.56 5.64 -1.39
C SER A 183 -6.03 6.79 -0.52
N ALA A 184 -6.28 8.02 -0.95
CA ALA A 184 -5.92 9.21 -0.18
C ALA A 184 -6.52 9.22 1.24
N ALA A 185 -7.79 8.82 1.37
CA ALA A 185 -8.45 8.72 2.67
C ALA A 185 -7.80 7.67 3.57
N GLN A 186 -7.40 6.51 3.02
CA GLN A 186 -6.68 5.49 3.79
C GLN A 186 -5.29 5.98 4.22
N LEU A 187 -4.57 6.72 3.36
CA LEU A 187 -3.31 7.33 3.73
C LEU A 187 -3.48 8.44 4.78
N GLY A 188 -4.57 9.22 4.71
CA GLY A 188 -4.98 10.18 5.72
C GLY A 188 -5.26 9.52 7.08
N ASP A 189 -6.09 8.48 7.10
CA ASP A 189 -6.38 7.66 8.28
C ASP A 189 -5.10 7.07 8.89
N PHE A 190 -4.23 6.52 8.06
CA PHE A 190 -2.95 5.96 8.49
C PHE A 190 -2.07 7.05 9.12
N THR A 191 -1.94 8.20 8.47
CA THR A 191 -1.18 9.35 8.98
C THR A 191 -1.75 9.86 10.31
N LYS A 192 -3.09 9.93 10.42
CA LYS A 192 -3.81 10.35 11.63
C LYS A 192 -3.47 9.47 12.83
N GLN A 193 -3.27 8.16 12.64
CA GLN A 193 -2.92 7.25 13.74
C GLN A 193 -1.57 7.59 14.37
N PHE A 194 -0.57 7.99 13.56
CA PHE A 194 0.74 8.43 14.07
C PHE A 194 0.63 9.75 14.83
N TYR A 195 -0.06 10.75 14.28
CA TYR A 195 -0.24 12.03 14.98
C TYR A 195 -1.02 11.87 16.29
N GLY A 196 -2.07 11.05 16.30
CA GLY A 196 -2.82 10.72 17.53
C GLY A 196 -1.96 10.06 18.61
N SER A 197 -0.82 9.48 18.22
CA SER A 197 0.15 8.85 19.11
C SER A 197 1.39 9.71 19.39
N GLY A 198 1.40 10.97 18.91
CA GLY A 198 2.53 11.89 19.05
C GLY A 198 3.75 11.56 18.17
N LEU A 199 3.58 10.67 17.19
CA LEU A 199 4.65 10.18 16.31
C LEU A 199 4.81 11.06 15.07
N TYR A 200 5.06 12.36 15.26
CA TYR A 200 5.19 13.32 14.16
C TYR A 200 6.42 13.08 13.28
N LYS A 201 7.58 12.75 13.89
CA LYS A 201 8.85 12.56 13.18
C LYS A 201 8.82 11.42 12.15
N PRO A 202 8.28 10.23 12.47
CA PRO A 202 8.02 9.19 11.49
C PRO A 202 7.25 9.69 10.25
N VAL A 203 6.17 10.45 10.46
CA VAL A 203 5.37 10.98 9.35
C VAL A 203 6.18 11.96 8.52
N GLU A 204 6.95 12.86 9.14
CA GLU A 204 7.84 13.77 8.43
C GLU A 204 8.86 13.01 7.57
N SER A 205 9.45 11.93 8.08
CA SER A 205 10.36 11.05 7.33
C SER A 205 9.66 10.37 6.15
N MET A 206 8.43 9.86 6.36
CA MET A 206 7.62 9.29 5.29
C MET A 206 7.38 10.32 4.18
N LEU A 207 6.89 11.51 4.52
CA LEU A 207 6.62 12.58 3.54
C LEU A 207 7.89 12.98 2.77
N ALA A 208 9.04 13.04 3.45
CA ALA A 208 10.33 13.31 2.81
C ALA A 208 10.71 12.20 1.81
N ASN A 209 10.47 10.93 2.14
CA ASN A 209 10.72 9.80 1.24
C ASN A 209 9.76 9.76 0.04
N LEU A 210 8.46 9.96 0.29
CA LEU A 210 7.44 10.08 -0.76
C LEU A 210 7.80 11.22 -1.72
N ARG A 211 8.29 12.35 -1.19
CA ARG A 211 8.81 13.48 -1.97
C ARG A 211 9.98 13.07 -2.86
N SER A 212 11.00 12.37 -2.32
CA SER A 212 12.14 11.94 -3.14
C SER A 212 11.77 10.91 -4.21
N ALA A 213 10.72 10.12 -3.98
CA ALA A 213 10.20 9.16 -4.95
C ALA A 213 9.22 9.79 -5.96
N MET A 214 8.87 11.08 -5.82
CA MET A 214 7.85 11.73 -6.65
C MET A 214 8.19 11.71 -8.13
N ASP A 215 9.48 11.73 -8.46
CA ASP A 215 9.93 11.67 -9.85
C ASP A 215 9.61 10.34 -10.53
N GLN A 216 9.38 9.29 -9.75
CA GLN A 216 9.03 7.95 -10.24
C GLN A 216 7.53 7.66 -10.08
N ALA A 217 6.77 8.59 -9.48
CA ALA A 217 5.34 8.41 -9.26
C ALA A 217 4.59 8.33 -10.60
N LEU A 218 3.66 7.37 -10.66
CA LEU A 218 2.76 7.21 -11.80
C LEU A 218 1.82 8.42 -11.90
N THR A 219 1.57 8.88 -13.12
CA THR A 219 0.69 10.02 -13.39
C THR A 219 -0.71 9.84 -12.77
N MET A 220 -1.24 8.61 -12.81
CA MET A 220 -2.53 8.32 -12.19
C MET A 220 -2.49 8.42 -10.67
N ASP A 221 -1.40 8.03 -10.01
CA ASP A 221 -1.29 8.10 -8.55
C ASP A 221 -1.22 9.55 -8.08
N LEU A 222 -0.58 10.43 -8.85
CA LEU A 222 -0.63 11.87 -8.58
C LEU A 222 -2.08 12.36 -8.53
N HIS A 223 -2.91 11.90 -9.48
CA HIS A 223 -4.31 12.33 -9.61
C HIS A 223 -5.26 11.72 -8.58
N THR A 224 -5.08 10.44 -8.22
CA THR A 224 -6.02 9.68 -7.39
C THR A 224 -5.58 9.53 -5.94
N LEU A 225 -4.29 9.60 -5.65
CA LEU A 225 -3.72 9.43 -4.31
C LEU A 225 -3.12 10.73 -3.79
N TYR A 226 -2.06 11.26 -4.42
CA TYR A 226 -1.27 12.33 -3.81
C TYR A 226 -2.00 13.67 -3.73
N VAL A 227 -2.61 14.11 -4.83
CA VAL A 227 -3.33 15.39 -4.85
C VAL A 227 -4.47 15.36 -3.83
N PRO A 228 -5.40 14.37 -3.84
CA PRO A 228 -6.42 14.31 -2.80
C PRO A 228 -5.85 14.16 -1.38
N PHE A 229 -4.72 13.46 -1.21
CA PHE A 229 -4.05 13.35 0.09
C PHE A 229 -3.54 14.70 0.62
N LEU A 230 -3.22 15.68 -0.23
CA LEU A 230 -2.91 17.04 0.24
C LEU A 230 -4.08 17.65 1.02
N GLN A 231 -5.34 17.37 0.65
CA GLN A 231 -6.52 17.84 1.39
C GLN A 231 -6.60 17.23 2.78
N GLU A 232 -6.44 15.90 2.84
CA GLU A 232 -6.37 15.16 4.10
C GLU A 232 -5.25 15.72 4.99
N LEU A 233 -4.08 15.97 4.39
CA LEU A 233 -2.91 16.46 5.11
C LEU A 233 -3.13 17.88 5.66
N ILE A 234 -3.77 18.80 4.93
CA ILE A 234 -4.19 20.11 5.48
C ILE A 234 -5.08 19.92 6.71
N GLY A 235 -6.11 19.08 6.58
CA GLY A 235 -7.04 18.80 7.69
C GLY A 235 -6.31 18.26 8.92
N LEU A 236 -5.35 17.36 8.72
CA LEU A 236 -4.51 16.83 9.80
C LEU A 236 -3.57 17.88 10.39
N MET A 237 -2.96 18.72 9.56
CA MET A 237 -2.08 19.80 10.04
C MET A 237 -2.84 20.76 10.96
N LEU A 238 -4.03 21.18 10.56
CA LEU A 238 -4.90 22.03 11.37
C LEU A 238 -5.35 21.32 12.64
N MET A 239 -5.80 20.07 12.53
CA MET A 239 -6.29 19.26 13.66
C MET A 239 -5.23 19.07 14.76
N TYR A 240 -3.97 18.88 14.37
CA TYR A 240 -2.87 18.60 15.30
C TYR A 240 -1.96 19.81 15.57
N GLY A 241 -2.35 21.02 15.14
CA GLY A 241 -1.59 22.24 15.40
C GLY A 241 -0.22 22.28 14.72
N ILE A 242 -0.06 21.59 13.59
CA ILE A 242 1.15 21.63 12.78
C ILE A 242 1.13 22.93 11.96
N PRO A 243 2.14 23.80 12.06
CA PRO A 243 2.18 25.04 11.29
C PRO A 243 2.10 24.77 9.79
N LEU A 244 1.24 25.50 9.08
CA LEU A 244 1.13 25.41 7.62
C LEU A 244 2.43 25.79 6.91
N THR A 245 3.25 26.62 7.56
CA THR A 245 4.59 27.01 7.10
C THR A 245 5.69 25.99 7.44
N ASN A 246 5.35 24.77 7.87
CA ASN A 246 6.35 23.74 8.15
C ASN A 246 7.05 23.32 6.85
N ALA A 247 8.36 23.53 6.79
CA ALA A 247 9.18 23.32 5.59
C ALA A 247 9.07 21.91 4.97
N ILE A 248 8.91 20.86 5.80
CA ILE A 248 8.80 19.48 5.29
C ILE A 248 7.48 19.31 4.52
N TYR A 249 6.39 19.85 5.06
CA TYR A 249 5.06 19.78 4.46
C TYR A 249 5.01 20.68 3.24
N SER A 250 5.46 21.93 3.34
CA SER A 250 5.54 22.85 2.19
C SER A 250 6.29 22.23 1.02
N ALA A 251 7.46 21.61 1.27
CA ALA A 251 8.23 20.97 0.21
C ALA A 251 7.57 19.70 -0.36
N PHE A 252 6.80 18.96 0.45
CA PHE A 252 6.01 17.84 -0.05
C PHE A 252 4.86 18.34 -0.95
N PHE A 253 4.13 19.37 -0.53
CA PHE A 253 3.05 19.99 -1.31
C PHE A 253 3.57 20.51 -2.65
N GLU A 254 4.67 21.28 -2.62
CA GLU A 254 5.31 21.81 -3.81
C GLU A 254 5.69 20.69 -4.79
N SER A 255 6.34 19.63 -4.30
CA SER A 255 6.76 18.50 -5.13
C SER A 255 5.59 17.76 -5.77
N VAL A 256 4.49 17.55 -5.04
CA VAL A 256 3.27 16.91 -5.57
C VAL A 256 2.66 17.78 -6.66
N LEU A 257 2.46 19.08 -6.39
CA LEU A 257 1.82 19.99 -7.34
C LEU A 257 2.66 20.20 -8.59
N LEU A 258 3.98 20.37 -8.46
CA LEU A 258 4.89 20.52 -9.58
C LEU A 258 4.85 19.29 -10.49
N ASN A 259 5.01 18.09 -9.92
CA ASN A 259 4.96 16.84 -10.70
C ASN A 259 3.58 16.61 -11.32
N TYR A 260 2.51 16.94 -10.60
CA TYR A 260 1.15 16.82 -11.11
C TYR A 260 0.91 17.75 -12.31
N LEU A 261 1.24 19.03 -12.19
CA LEU A 261 1.11 19.99 -13.28
C LEU A 261 2.00 19.61 -14.48
N GLN A 262 3.25 19.24 -14.23
CA GLN A 262 4.19 18.89 -15.31
C GLN A 262 3.77 17.63 -16.08
N ARG A 263 3.28 16.58 -15.39
CA ARG A 263 3.02 15.27 -16.01
C ARG A 263 1.58 15.07 -16.43
N PHE A 264 0.64 15.56 -15.61
CA PHE A 264 -0.78 15.35 -15.85
C PHE A 264 -1.35 16.39 -16.81
N VAL A 265 -0.99 17.66 -16.60
CA VAL A 265 -1.36 18.76 -17.51
C VAL A 265 -0.34 18.87 -18.63
N GLY A 266 0.95 19.00 -18.31
CA GLY A 266 2.00 19.24 -19.31
C GLY A 266 1.87 20.61 -19.97
N GLN A 267 2.55 20.78 -21.11
CA GLN A 267 2.45 22.00 -21.90
C GLN A 267 1.22 21.95 -22.82
N GLU A 268 0.49 23.06 -22.93
CA GLU A 268 -0.61 23.19 -23.89
C GLU A 268 -0.05 23.03 -25.32
N PRO A 269 -0.61 22.12 -26.13
CA PRO A 269 -0.19 21.95 -27.52
C PRO A 269 -0.39 23.24 -28.32
N ALA A 270 0.59 23.62 -29.15
CA ALA A 270 0.55 24.88 -29.90
C ALA A 270 -0.63 24.97 -30.90
N GLN A 271 -1.15 23.84 -31.35
CA GLN A 271 -2.28 23.75 -32.28
C GLN A 271 -3.52 23.23 -31.57
N ARG A 272 -4.55 24.08 -31.44
CA ARG A 272 -5.81 23.74 -30.77
C ARG A 272 -6.66 22.68 -31.48
N SER A 273 -6.38 22.38 -32.75
CA SER A 273 -7.12 21.40 -33.54
C SER A 273 -6.36 20.07 -33.73
N SER A 274 -5.32 19.82 -32.92
CA SER A 274 -4.55 18.58 -33.01
C SER A 274 -5.16 17.46 -32.14
N ALA A 275 -4.93 16.21 -32.52
CA ALA A 275 -5.29 15.05 -31.68
C ALA A 275 -4.60 15.09 -30.30
N GLU A 276 -3.43 15.72 -30.20
CA GLU A 276 -2.75 15.95 -28.93
C GLU A 276 -3.53 16.91 -28.03
N HIS A 277 -4.10 17.98 -28.60
CA HIS A 277 -4.96 18.91 -27.87
C HIS A 277 -6.25 18.21 -27.40
N ASP A 278 -6.84 17.34 -28.21
CA ASP A 278 -8.03 16.57 -27.83
C ASP A 278 -7.78 15.60 -26.66
N LEU A 279 -6.56 15.07 -26.52
CA LEU A 279 -6.15 14.25 -25.36
C LEU A 279 -5.69 15.10 -24.16
N TRP A 280 -5.14 16.28 -24.41
CA TRP A 280 -4.68 17.21 -23.39
C TRP A 280 -5.83 17.91 -22.67
N ALA A 281 -6.79 18.46 -23.42
CA ALA A 281 -7.85 19.30 -22.88
C ALA A 281 -8.70 18.61 -21.79
N PRO A 282 -9.11 17.32 -21.92
CA PRO A 282 -9.82 16.62 -20.86
C PRO A 282 -8.97 16.44 -19.60
N ARG A 283 -7.66 16.15 -19.74
CA ARG A 283 -6.74 16.02 -18.60
C ARG A 283 -6.53 17.36 -17.90
N ALA A 284 -6.32 18.43 -18.66
CA ALA A 284 -6.19 19.78 -18.12
C ALA A 284 -7.49 20.22 -17.40
N ALA A 285 -8.66 19.92 -17.98
CA ALA A 285 -9.95 20.19 -17.36
C ALA A 285 -10.16 19.39 -16.06
N ALA A 286 -9.82 18.10 -16.06
CA ALA A 286 -9.87 17.26 -14.87
C ALA A 286 -8.90 17.75 -13.77
N ALA A 287 -7.70 18.17 -14.16
CA ALA A 287 -6.73 18.72 -13.23
C ALA A 287 -7.19 20.05 -12.64
N ARG A 288 -7.72 20.94 -13.48
CA ARG A 288 -8.31 22.20 -13.03
C ARG A 288 -9.46 21.95 -12.05
N GLY A 289 -10.44 21.13 -12.42
CA GLY A 289 -11.56 20.82 -11.52
C GLY A 289 -11.12 20.19 -10.20
N ARG A 290 -10.06 19.36 -10.22
CA ARG A 290 -9.47 18.81 -8.99
C ARG A 290 -8.82 19.90 -8.14
N LEU A 291 -8.04 20.80 -8.74
CA LEU A 291 -7.32 21.87 -8.03
C LEU A 291 -8.24 22.99 -7.55
N GLU A 292 -9.32 23.29 -8.27
CA GLU A 292 -10.36 24.26 -7.87
C GLU A 292 -11.19 23.77 -6.68
N ALA A 293 -11.25 22.45 -6.44
CA ALA A 293 -11.92 21.89 -5.27
C ALA A 293 -11.16 22.13 -3.95
N PHE A 294 -9.91 22.61 -4.02
CA PHE A 294 -9.16 22.96 -2.83
C PHE A 294 -9.49 24.37 -2.35
N ASP A 295 -9.44 24.56 -1.04
CA ASP A 295 -9.38 25.89 -0.48
C ASP A 295 -7.98 26.48 -0.70
N HIS A 296 -7.88 27.34 -1.72
CA HIS A 296 -6.64 27.98 -2.14
C HIS A 296 -6.02 28.89 -1.07
N SER A 297 -6.76 29.28 -0.02
CA SER A 297 -6.19 30.06 1.08
C SER A 297 -5.08 29.29 1.79
N TYR A 298 -5.31 28.00 2.08
CA TYR A 298 -4.31 27.15 2.72
C TYR A 298 -3.09 26.90 1.84
N PHE A 299 -3.27 26.75 0.52
CA PHE A 299 -2.12 26.58 -0.39
C PHE A 299 -1.23 27.81 -0.41
N ARG A 300 -1.83 29.01 -0.38
CA ARG A 300 -1.07 30.25 -0.30
C ARG A 300 -0.27 30.33 1.00
N GLU A 301 -0.87 29.91 2.12
CA GLU A 301 -0.17 29.90 3.42
C GLU A 301 0.93 28.84 3.48
N ILE A 302 0.71 27.65 2.92
CA ILE A 302 1.68 26.54 2.92
C ILE A 302 2.86 26.82 1.99
N LEU A 303 2.59 27.32 0.79
CA LEU A 303 3.60 27.53 -0.26
C LEU A 303 4.22 28.93 -0.17
N GLY A 304 3.61 29.87 0.54
CA GLY A 304 4.12 31.23 0.71
C GLY A 304 4.36 31.92 -0.64
N GLU A 305 5.56 32.46 -0.80
CA GLU A 305 5.97 33.19 -2.02
C GLU A 305 5.94 32.29 -3.28
N HIS A 306 6.19 30.99 -3.14
CA HIS A 306 6.20 30.03 -4.25
C HIS A 306 4.83 29.83 -4.91
N PHE A 307 3.75 30.22 -4.22
CA PHE A 307 2.39 30.19 -4.79
C PHE A 307 2.22 31.20 -5.93
N THR A 308 2.88 32.36 -5.83
CA THR A 308 2.65 33.50 -6.73
C THR A 308 3.47 33.45 -8.02
N THR A 309 4.60 32.73 -8.03
CA THR A 309 5.46 32.56 -9.20
C THR A 309 4.92 31.58 -10.24
N SER A 310 3.82 30.88 -9.94
CA SER A 310 3.34 29.73 -10.71
C SER A 310 1.94 29.93 -11.35
N THR A 311 1.32 31.10 -11.17
CA THR A 311 0.08 31.53 -11.84
C THR A 311 0.37 32.43 -13.01
#